data_AF-A0A2N8ZIX0-F1
#
_entry.id   AF-A0A2N8ZIX0-F1
#
_cell.length_a   1.000
_cell.length_b   1.000
_cell.length_c   1.000
_cell.angle_alpha   90.00
_cell.angle_beta   90.00
_cell.angle_gamma   90.00
#
_symmetry.space_group_name_H-M   'P 1'
#
loop_
_entity.id
_entity.type
_entity.pdbx_description
1 polymer ?
#
loop_
_entity_poly.entity_id
_entity_poly.type
_entity_poly.pdbx_seq_one_letter_code
_entity_poly.pdbx_strand_id
1 'polypeptide(L)'
;MVFSRGFSYNCSLFIAAFLLPTCWLPTSANDVSLWVQPIETDSPVNTNMARLGWTVFNDPKLSSNHLISCASCHDLSSNGAEASSVSTGVGGQGPRNSITVFNASLNYRFFWDGRANSLSEQIDGPIHNPLEMASSWPYIVEYMESSTQYQRLFEQLDLEINEEHIKQGLIAFMEALVTPNAPFDRYLNGNLFAIDDAAKRGWNLFQTVGCIQCHQGPNIGGSMIQKFGYFVPQPGALDTGKHLVTNNSLDKFYFRVASLRNVAITPPYFHDGRTQRLQEAIDIMAKGQLGVSLPPDSVKDIEAFLKSLTAPRPYILEVFESE
;
A
#
# COMPACT_ATOMS: atom_id res chain seq x y z
N MET A 1 85.01 -36.73 4.26
CA MET A 1 85.33 -36.94 2.83
C MET A 1 84.02 -36.96 2.07
N VAL A 2 83.73 -35.93 1.28
CA VAL A 2 83.02 -35.93 -0.01
C VAL A 2 83.00 -34.47 -0.47
N PHE A 3 83.30 -34.30 -1.75
CA PHE A 3 83.69 -33.07 -2.43
C PHE A 3 82.54 -32.09 -2.65
N SER A 4 82.92 -30.81 -2.65
CA SER A 4 82.21 -29.68 -3.22
C SER A 4 82.24 -29.70 -4.76
N ARG A 5 81.14 -29.30 -5.39
CA ARG A 5 81.12 -28.65 -6.71
C ARG A 5 80.01 -27.59 -6.70
N GLY A 6 80.41 -26.33 -6.89
CA GLY A 6 79.49 -25.23 -7.13
C GLY A 6 79.16 -25.08 -8.61
N PHE A 7 78.07 -24.38 -8.89
CA PHE A 7 77.89 -23.63 -10.13
C PHE A 7 77.09 -22.36 -9.83
N SER A 8 77.66 -21.25 -10.28
CA SER A 8 77.20 -19.87 -10.23
C SER A 8 76.12 -19.63 -11.28
N TYR A 9 75.09 -18.83 -10.95
CA TYR A 9 74.20 -18.23 -11.94
C TYR A 9 74.12 -16.72 -11.73
N ASN A 10 74.50 -16.01 -12.80
CA ASN A 10 74.49 -14.58 -12.94
C ASN A 10 73.06 -14.03 -13.06
N CYS A 11 72.89 -12.87 -12.45
CA CYS A 11 71.72 -12.02 -12.48
C CYS A 11 71.50 -11.46 -13.90
N SER A 12 70.27 -11.52 -14.41
CA SER A 12 69.81 -10.69 -15.53
C SER A 12 68.35 -10.36 -15.31
N LEU A 13 68.10 -9.08 -15.01
CA LEU A 13 66.79 -8.49 -14.81
C LEU A 13 65.92 -8.64 -16.07
N PHE A 14 64.76 -9.28 -15.93
CA PHE A 14 63.61 -9.04 -16.80
C PHE A 14 62.52 -8.36 -15.98
N ILE A 15 62.23 -7.11 -16.33
CA ILE A 15 61.09 -6.35 -15.79
C ILE A 15 59.83 -6.95 -16.41
N ALA A 16 59.09 -7.75 -15.64
CA ALA A 16 57.76 -8.22 -16.03
C ALA A 16 56.76 -7.07 -15.86
N ALA A 17 56.22 -6.58 -16.98
CA ALA A 17 55.07 -5.69 -16.98
C ALA A 17 53.86 -6.47 -16.44
N PHE A 18 53.43 -6.16 -15.21
CA PHE A 18 52.17 -6.63 -14.66
C PHE A 18 51.02 -5.95 -15.42
N LEU A 19 50.50 -6.63 -16.43
CA LEU A 19 49.17 -6.36 -16.95
C LEU A 19 48.18 -6.77 -15.85
N LEU A 20 47.72 -5.79 -15.07
CA LEU A 20 46.63 -5.97 -14.14
C LEU A 20 45.42 -6.50 -14.92
N PRO A 21 44.79 -7.60 -14.50
CA PRO A 21 43.53 -8.00 -15.08
C PRO A 21 42.54 -6.89 -14.74
N THR A 22 42.00 -6.23 -15.77
CA THR A 22 40.83 -5.37 -15.63
C THR A 22 39.74 -6.24 -15.01
N CYS A 23 39.48 -6.05 -13.72
CA CYS A 23 38.37 -6.65 -13.03
C CYS A 23 37.12 -5.99 -13.62
N TRP A 24 36.51 -6.63 -14.60
CA TRP A 24 35.17 -6.29 -15.05
C TRP A 24 34.23 -6.63 -13.89
N LEU A 25 33.97 -5.65 -13.02
CA LEU A 25 32.85 -5.73 -12.11
C LEU A 25 31.58 -5.77 -12.97
N PRO A 26 30.77 -6.84 -12.91
CA PRO A 26 29.45 -6.77 -13.48
C PRO A 26 28.70 -5.69 -12.70
N THR A 27 28.35 -4.59 -13.35
CA THR A 27 27.32 -3.67 -12.84
C THR A 27 26.00 -4.43 -12.90
N SER A 28 25.73 -5.24 -11.89
CA SER A 28 24.46 -5.94 -11.79
C SER A 28 23.36 -4.91 -11.58
N ALA A 29 22.43 -4.83 -12.51
CA ALA A 29 21.15 -4.13 -12.37
C ALA A 29 20.24 -4.73 -11.27
N ASN A 30 20.78 -5.55 -10.36
CA ASN A 30 20.04 -6.33 -9.37
C ASN A 30 19.92 -5.65 -7.99
N ASP A 31 20.63 -4.54 -7.74
CA ASP A 31 20.62 -3.88 -6.42
C ASP A 31 19.36 -3.01 -6.20
N VAL A 32 18.69 -2.62 -7.30
CA VAL A 32 17.47 -1.78 -7.28
C VAL A 32 16.24 -2.57 -6.82
N SER A 33 16.25 -3.90 -6.92
CA SER A 33 15.10 -4.74 -6.55
C SER A 33 14.88 -4.84 -5.04
N LEU A 34 15.81 -4.43 -4.18
CA LEU A 34 15.67 -4.67 -2.74
C LEU A 34 14.58 -3.82 -2.06
N TRP A 35 14.24 -2.66 -2.62
CA TRP A 35 13.40 -1.67 -1.94
C TRP A 35 11.93 -1.73 -2.37
N VAL A 36 11.64 -2.17 -3.59
CA VAL A 36 10.28 -2.33 -4.10
C VAL A 36 10.17 -3.69 -4.79
N GLN A 37 9.12 -4.43 -4.46
CA GLN A 37 8.84 -5.77 -4.99
C GLN A 37 7.55 -5.75 -5.81
N PRO A 38 7.44 -6.62 -6.85
CA PRO A 38 6.15 -6.85 -7.50
C PRO A 38 5.15 -7.44 -6.51
N ILE A 39 3.85 -7.19 -6.72
CA ILE A 39 2.81 -7.96 -6.01
C ILE A 39 2.77 -9.37 -6.61
N GLU A 40 2.84 -10.38 -5.75
CA GLU A 40 2.77 -11.79 -6.14
C GLU A 40 1.40 -12.13 -6.74
N THR A 41 1.38 -12.96 -7.79
CA THR A 41 0.14 -13.38 -8.47
C THR A 41 -0.49 -14.63 -7.89
N ASP A 42 0.29 -15.43 -7.16
CA ASP A 42 -0.06 -16.81 -6.83
C ASP A 42 -0.36 -17.01 -5.32
N SER A 43 -0.66 -15.91 -4.61
CA SER A 43 -1.01 -15.99 -3.19
C SER A 43 -2.32 -16.76 -3.02
N PRO A 44 -2.34 -17.89 -2.27
CA PRO A 44 -3.54 -18.69 -2.11
C PRO A 44 -4.62 -17.91 -1.36
N VAL A 45 -5.81 -17.82 -1.96
CA VAL A 45 -6.98 -17.17 -1.36
C VAL A 45 -7.98 -18.22 -0.92
N ASN A 46 -8.42 -18.16 0.35
CA ASN A 46 -9.57 -18.95 0.81
C ASN A 46 -10.86 -18.35 0.22
N THR A 47 -11.24 -18.82 -0.97
CA THR A 47 -12.34 -18.25 -1.76
C THR A 47 -13.69 -18.35 -1.04
N ASN A 48 -13.94 -19.43 -0.29
CA ASN A 48 -15.18 -19.61 0.46
C ASN A 48 -15.27 -18.62 1.63
N MET A 49 -14.16 -18.42 2.36
CA MET A 49 -14.11 -17.44 3.44
C MET A 49 -14.18 -16.00 2.92
N ALA A 50 -13.51 -15.73 1.79
CA ALA A 50 -13.61 -14.45 1.10
C ALA A 50 -15.04 -14.18 0.59
N ARG A 51 -15.82 -15.20 0.24
CA ARG A 51 -17.24 -15.04 -0.14
C ARG A 51 -18.10 -14.56 1.03
N LEU A 52 -17.90 -15.13 2.21
CA LEU A 52 -18.51 -14.64 3.43
C LEU A 52 -18.12 -13.17 3.64
N GLY A 53 -16.82 -12.86 3.59
CA GLY A 53 -16.32 -11.50 3.73
C GLY A 53 -16.91 -10.52 2.73
N TRP A 54 -17.01 -10.89 1.45
CA TRP A 54 -17.64 -10.06 0.42
C TRP A 54 -19.12 -9.79 0.70
N THR A 55 -19.85 -10.79 1.17
CA THR A 55 -21.27 -10.62 1.56
C THR A 55 -21.38 -9.62 2.69
N VAL A 56 -20.58 -9.79 3.75
CA VAL A 56 -20.53 -8.89 4.92
C VAL A 56 -20.09 -7.48 4.52
N PHE A 57 -19.06 -7.34 3.68
CA PHE A 57 -18.50 -6.07 3.25
C PHE A 57 -19.52 -5.17 2.53
N ASN A 58 -20.47 -5.78 1.82
CA ASN A 58 -21.51 -5.08 1.07
C ASN A 58 -22.81 -4.86 1.85
N ASP A 59 -22.98 -5.45 3.05
CA ASP A 59 -24.24 -5.43 3.77
C ASP A 59 -24.43 -4.14 4.59
N PRO A 60 -25.39 -3.26 4.22
CA PRO A 60 -25.59 -2.02 4.93
C PRO A 60 -26.28 -2.22 6.29
N LYS A 61 -26.93 -3.37 6.53
CA LYS A 61 -27.63 -3.68 7.79
C LYS A 61 -26.71 -3.83 9.00
N LEU A 62 -25.41 -3.92 8.73
CA LEU A 62 -24.37 -3.89 9.76
C LEU A 62 -24.27 -2.52 10.44
N SER A 63 -24.60 -1.42 9.76
CA SER A 63 -24.67 -0.09 10.37
C SER A 63 -25.97 0.11 11.16
N SER A 64 -25.96 0.98 12.17
CA SER A 64 -27.16 1.19 13.02
C SER A 64 -28.35 1.81 12.30
N ASN A 65 -28.15 2.48 11.16
CA ASN A 65 -29.23 3.02 10.33
C ASN A 65 -29.57 2.15 9.12
N HIS A 66 -28.89 1.02 8.94
CA HIS A 66 -29.06 0.08 7.81
C HIS A 66 -28.76 0.67 6.43
N LEU A 67 -27.97 1.74 6.33
CA LEU A 67 -27.65 2.42 5.08
C LEU A 67 -26.15 2.41 4.72
N ILE A 68 -25.27 2.13 5.68
CA ILE A 68 -23.81 2.19 5.49
C ILE A 68 -23.22 0.78 5.56
N SER A 69 -22.46 0.40 4.54
CA SER A 69 -21.61 -0.79 4.51
C SER A 69 -20.15 -0.38 4.34
N CYS A 70 -19.21 -1.35 4.39
CA CYS A 70 -17.81 -1.06 4.04
C CYS A 70 -17.71 -0.53 2.60
N ALA A 71 -18.49 -1.12 1.68
CA ALA A 71 -18.56 -0.72 0.27
C ALA A 71 -19.09 0.71 0.04
N SER A 72 -19.82 1.29 1.01
CA SER A 72 -20.27 2.70 0.91
C SER A 72 -19.11 3.69 0.81
N CYS A 73 -17.98 3.40 1.49
CA CYS A 73 -16.78 4.26 1.50
C CYS A 73 -15.61 3.68 0.70
N HIS A 74 -15.65 2.37 0.43
CA HIS A 74 -14.63 1.61 -0.29
C HIS A 74 -15.23 0.98 -1.56
N ASP A 75 -15.44 1.80 -2.60
CA ASP A 75 -16.15 1.40 -3.81
C ASP A 75 -15.39 0.32 -4.59
N LEU A 76 -15.90 -0.91 -4.52
CA LEU A 76 -15.34 -2.09 -5.19
C LEU A 76 -15.55 -2.07 -6.72
N SER A 77 -16.47 -1.24 -7.23
CA SER A 77 -16.73 -1.14 -8.68
C SER A 77 -15.69 -0.28 -9.40
N SER A 78 -15.00 0.60 -8.67
CA SER A 78 -14.00 1.51 -9.20
C SER A 78 -12.58 1.16 -8.73
N ASN A 79 -12.10 1.79 -7.67
CA ASN A 79 -10.69 1.78 -7.25
C ASN A 79 -10.52 1.33 -5.78
N GLY A 80 -11.58 0.89 -5.11
CA GLY A 80 -11.58 0.48 -3.70
C GLY A 80 -11.66 1.63 -2.69
N ALA A 81 -11.84 2.87 -3.14
CA ALA A 81 -12.05 4.09 -2.35
C ALA A 81 -13.18 4.93 -2.96
N GLU A 82 -13.68 5.93 -2.22
CA GLU A 82 -14.68 6.86 -2.73
C GLU A 82 -14.03 8.14 -3.30
N ALA A 83 -14.74 8.84 -4.20
CA ALA A 83 -14.26 10.08 -4.81
C ALA A 83 -14.45 11.33 -3.92
N SER A 84 -15.08 11.17 -2.75
CA SER A 84 -15.31 12.25 -1.77
C SER A 84 -14.01 12.63 -1.07
N SER A 85 -13.86 13.91 -0.70
CA SER A 85 -12.70 14.37 0.11
C SER A 85 -12.68 13.73 1.49
N VAL A 86 -13.84 13.50 2.09
CA VAL A 86 -14.01 12.79 3.35
C VAL A 86 -15.28 11.93 3.29
N SER A 87 -15.27 10.82 4.01
CA SER A 87 -16.41 9.89 4.05
C SER A 87 -17.60 10.45 4.80
N THR A 88 -18.80 10.05 4.40
CA THR A 88 -20.04 10.35 5.14
C THR A 88 -20.66 9.05 5.65
N GLY A 89 -20.71 8.88 6.96
CA GLY A 89 -21.36 7.72 7.59
C GLY A 89 -22.66 8.11 8.31
N VAL A 90 -23.05 7.28 9.29
CA VAL A 90 -24.31 7.42 10.04
C VAL A 90 -24.42 8.79 10.72
N GLY A 91 -23.35 9.23 11.40
CA GLY A 91 -23.30 10.49 12.13
C GLY A 91 -22.91 11.72 11.29
N GLY A 92 -22.79 11.59 9.97
CA GLY A 92 -22.35 12.66 9.07
C GLY A 92 -20.91 12.49 8.58
N GLN A 93 -20.26 13.61 8.21
CA GLN A 93 -18.92 13.59 7.65
C GLN A 93 -17.85 13.25 8.69
N GLY A 94 -16.99 12.30 8.33
CA GLY A 94 -15.75 12.02 9.04
C GLY A 94 -14.66 13.05 8.75
N PRO A 95 -13.53 13.00 9.47
CA PRO A 95 -12.46 13.98 9.33
C PRO A 95 -11.48 13.67 8.19
N ARG A 96 -11.58 12.49 7.56
CA ARG A 96 -10.54 11.97 6.66
C ARG A 96 -11.10 11.34 5.39
N ASN A 97 -10.30 11.39 4.34
CA ASN A 97 -10.48 10.67 3.08
C ASN A 97 -10.39 9.15 3.31
N SER A 98 -11.28 8.37 2.68
CA SER A 98 -11.18 6.91 2.73
C SER A 98 -9.99 6.43 1.88
N ILE A 99 -9.29 5.43 2.40
CA ILE A 99 -8.12 4.85 1.72
C ILE A 99 -8.60 3.64 0.92
N THR A 100 -8.03 3.37 -0.25
CA THR A 100 -8.40 2.17 -1.01
C THR A 100 -8.26 0.90 -0.18
N VAL A 101 -9.25 0.01 -0.27
CA VAL A 101 -9.19 -1.34 0.31
C VAL A 101 -8.32 -2.28 -0.55
N PHE A 102 -8.06 -1.93 -1.81
CA PHE A 102 -7.20 -2.74 -2.67
C PHE A 102 -5.77 -2.75 -2.15
N ASN A 103 -5.16 -3.95 -2.08
CA ASN A 103 -3.86 -4.22 -1.46
C ASN A 103 -3.79 -3.82 0.03
N ALA A 104 -4.91 -3.63 0.73
CA ALA A 104 -4.89 -3.24 2.14
C ALA A 104 -4.20 -4.27 3.04
N SER A 105 -4.32 -5.56 2.70
CA SER A 105 -3.65 -6.68 3.36
C SER A 105 -2.12 -6.62 3.32
N LEU A 106 -1.55 -5.87 2.36
CA LEU A 106 -0.10 -5.69 2.25
C LEU A 106 0.44 -4.59 3.19
N ASN A 107 -0.42 -3.89 3.92
CA ASN A 107 -0.02 -2.88 4.89
C ASN A 107 0.46 -3.52 6.21
N TYR A 108 1.42 -2.87 6.87
CA TYR A 108 1.83 -3.23 8.23
C TYR A 108 1.12 -2.39 9.31
N ARG A 109 0.65 -1.21 8.92
CA ARG A 109 -0.11 -0.28 9.78
C ARG A 109 -1.40 0.10 9.06
N PHE A 110 -2.46 0.34 9.82
CA PHE A 110 -3.78 0.66 9.28
C PHE A 110 -4.26 2.04 9.74
N PHE A 111 -5.24 2.59 9.01
CA PHE A 111 -5.66 4.00 9.07
C PHE A 111 -4.55 5.00 8.68
N TRP A 112 -4.93 6.27 8.54
CA TRP A 112 -3.99 7.36 8.25
C TRP A 112 -3.03 7.66 9.41
N ASP A 113 -3.39 7.37 10.66
CA ASP A 113 -2.53 7.60 11.84
C ASP A 113 -1.72 6.35 12.25
N GLY A 114 -1.95 5.21 11.60
CA GLY A 114 -1.25 3.95 11.88
C GLY A 114 -1.59 3.33 13.24
N ARG A 115 -2.74 3.67 13.82
CA ARG A 115 -3.12 3.24 15.18
C ARG A 115 -3.39 1.74 15.32
N ALA A 116 -3.73 1.07 14.23
CA ALA A 116 -3.99 -0.37 14.19
C ALA A 116 -2.84 -1.13 13.50
N ASN A 117 -2.53 -2.32 14.01
CA ASN A 117 -1.44 -3.19 13.55
C ASN A 117 -1.93 -4.43 12.78
N SER A 118 -3.24 -4.64 12.71
CA SER A 118 -3.85 -5.74 11.97
C SER A 118 -5.13 -5.31 11.27
N LEU A 119 -5.55 -6.05 10.25
CA LEU A 119 -6.86 -5.87 9.64
C LEU A 119 -7.98 -6.11 10.66
N SER A 120 -7.82 -7.07 11.57
CA SER A 120 -8.78 -7.32 12.66
C SER A 120 -9.02 -6.06 13.51
N GLU A 121 -7.95 -5.42 13.98
CA GLU A 121 -8.04 -4.15 14.73
C GLU A 121 -8.56 -3.00 13.87
N GLN A 122 -8.26 -3.00 12.57
CA GLN A 122 -8.77 -1.99 11.65
C GLN A 122 -10.29 -2.09 11.49
N ILE A 123 -10.86 -3.29 11.38
CA ILE A 123 -12.30 -3.53 11.20
C ILE A 123 -13.11 -3.00 12.39
N ASP A 124 -12.56 -3.05 13.60
CA ASP A 124 -13.23 -2.53 14.82
C ASP A 124 -13.51 -1.03 14.75
N GLY A 125 -12.62 -0.26 14.10
CA GLY A 125 -12.75 1.20 13.98
C GLY A 125 -14.04 1.65 13.30
N PRO A 126 -14.28 1.34 12.01
CA PRO A 126 -15.48 1.78 11.29
C PRO A 126 -16.77 1.23 11.91
N ILE A 127 -16.77 0.00 12.44
CA ILE A 127 -17.95 -0.60 13.04
C ILE A 127 -18.42 0.21 14.25
N HIS A 128 -17.50 0.60 15.13
CA HIS A 128 -17.86 1.30 16.36
C HIS A 128 -17.92 2.83 16.22
N ASN A 129 -17.32 3.41 15.18
CA ASN A 129 -17.26 4.86 15.04
C ASN A 129 -18.65 5.46 14.73
N PRO A 130 -19.16 6.40 15.54
CA PRO A 130 -20.46 7.02 15.34
C PRO A 130 -20.56 7.83 14.03
N LEU A 131 -19.45 8.28 13.45
CA LEU A 131 -19.41 8.97 12.16
C LEU A 131 -19.26 8.00 10.96
N GLU A 132 -19.14 6.70 11.22
CA GLU A 132 -18.99 5.67 10.18
C GLU A 132 -20.20 4.72 10.23
N MET A 133 -20.10 3.52 10.80
CA MET A 133 -21.22 2.56 10.85
C MET A 133 -22.05 2.65 12.14
N ALA A 134 -21.52 3.29 13.19
CA ALA A 134 -22.20 3.53 14.46
C ALA A 134 -22.89 2.28 15.06
N SER A 135 -22.20 1.14 15.03
CA SER A 135 -22.71 -0.19 15.35
C SER A 135 -21.86 -0.90 16.41
N SER A 136 -22.19 -2.16 16.71
CA SER A 136 -21.44 -3.01 17.63
C SER A 136 -21.46 -4.47 17.23
N TRP A 137 -20.44 -5.23 17.65
CA TRP A 137 -20.36 -6.66 17.38
C TRP A 137 -21.53 -7.47 17.94
N PRO A 138 -22.02 -7.24 19.19
CA PRO A 138 -23.22 -7.92 19.67
C PRO A 138 -24.44 -7.73 18.78
N TYR A 139 -24.66 -6.50 18.30
CA TYR A 139 -25.74 -6.20 17.36
C TYR A 139 -25.56 -6.93 16.02
N ILE A 140 -24.34 -6.94 15.47
CA ILE A 140 -24.04 -7.60 14.20
C ILE A 140 -24.24 -9.12 14.32
N VAL A 141 -23.76 -9.73 15.40
CA VAL A 141 -23.93 -11.17 15.66
C VAL A 141 -25.41 -11.53 15.78
N GLU A 142 -26.18 -10.80 16.59
CA GLU A 142 -27.64 -11.02 16.74
C GLU A 142 -28.37 -10.88 15.39
N TYR A 143 -28.00 -9.87 14.59
CA TYR A 143 -28.53 -9.69 13.25
C TYR A 143 -28.23 -10.90 12.36
N MET A 144 -26.99 -11.36 12.32
CA MET A 144 -26.58 -12.50 11.49
C MET A 144 -27.23 -13.82 11.94
N GLU A 145 -27.35 -14.05 13.25
CA GLU A 145 -28.05 -15.20 13.83
C GLU A 145 -29.53 -15.22 13.44
N SER A 146 -30.17 -14.06 13.25
CA SER A 146 -31.57 -13.96 12.79
C SER A 146 -31.74 -14.09 11.26
N SER A 147 -30.64 -14.07 10.50
CA SER A 147 -30.66 -14.05 9.04
C SER A 147 -30.48 -15.45 8.45
N THR A 148 -31.50 -15.96 7.76
CA THR A 148 -31.44 -17.25 7.04
C THR A 148 -30.37 -17.28 5.94
N GLN A 149 -29.92 -16.13 5.45
CA GLN A 149 -28.78 -16.05 4.53
C GLN A 149 -27.46 -16.32 5.24
N TYR A 150 -27.20 -15.66 6.37
CA TYR A 150 -25.96 -15.85 7.11
C TYR A 150 -25.91 -17.22 7.78
N GLN A 151 -27.01 -17.70 8.36
CA GLN A 151 -27.08 -19.08 8.87
C GLN A 151 -26.61 -20.11 7.84
N ARG A 152 -27.08 -20.01 6.59
CA ARG A 152 -26.66 -20.91 5.50
C ARG A 152 -25.19 -20.72 5.11
N LEU A 153 -24.70 -19.49 5.03
CA LEU A 153 -23.29 -19.22 4.70
C LEU A 153 -22.34 -19.80 5.74
N PHE A 154 -22.66 -19.63 7.03
CA PHE A 154 -21.86 -20.16 8.13
C PHE A 154 -21.96 -21.68 8.24
N GLU A 155 -23.14 -22.28 8.04
CA GLU A 155 -23.31 -23.73 7.97
C GLU A 155 -22.48 -24.36 6.83
N GLN A 156 -22.45 -23.74 5.65
CA GLN A 156 -21.63 -24.20 4.51
C GLN A 156 -20.12 -24.16 4.79
N LEU A 157 -19.68 -23.27 5.67
CA LEU A 157 -18.29 -23.13 6.08
C LEU A 157 -17.92 -24.00 7.28
N ASP A 158 -18.90 -24.68 7.90
CA ASP A 158 -18.73 -25.39 9.18
C ASP A 158 -18.20 -24.45 10.29
N LEU A 159 -18.77 -23.25 10.37
CA LEU A 159 -18.40 -22.21 11.34
C LEU A 159 -19.60 -21.74 12.15
N GLU A 160 -19.36 -21.36 13.40
CA GLU A 160 -20.33 -20.67 14.24
C GLU A 160 -20.41 -19.18 13.87
N ILE A 161 -21.59 -18.56 14.00
CA ILE A 161 -21.75 -17.12 13.85
C ILE A 161 -21.21 -16.44 15.12
N ASN A 162 -20.03 -15.83 15.01
CA ASN A 162 -19.44 -15.03 16.07
C ASN A 162 -18.53 -13.94 15.48
N GLU A 163 -18.14 -12.97 16.31
CA GLU A 163 -17.29 -11.84 15.90
C GLU A 163 -15.99 -12.29 15.20
N GLU A 164 -15.35 -13.34 15.73
CA GLU A 164 -14.07 -13.84 15.21
C GLU A 164 -14.21 -14.35 13.77
N HIS A 165 -15.17 -15.24 13.51
CA HIS A 165 -15.39 -15.79 12.17
C HIS A 165 -15.89 -14.75 11.17
N ILE A 166 -16.67 -13.76 11.62
CA ILE A 166 -17.07 -12.61 10.77
C ILE A 166 -15.85 -11.80 10.35
N LYS A 167 -14.97 -11.47 11.31
CA LYS A 167 -13.71 -10.77 11.04
C LYS A 167 -12.81 -11.58 10.12
N GLN A 168 -12.65 -12.89 10.36
CA GLN A 168 -11.88 -13.76 9.49
C GLN A 168 -12.42 -13.77 8.04
N GLY A 169 -13.75 -13.73 7.87
CA GLY A 169 -14.40 -13.57 6.55
C GLY A 169 -13.95 -12.29 5.86
N LEU A 170 -14.12 -11.15 6.54
CA LEU A 170 -13.72 -9.84 6.04
C LEU A 170 -12.22 -9.76 5.72
N ILE A 171 -11.37 -10.34 6.58
CA ILE A 171 -9.92 -10.41 6.38
C ILE A 171 -9.60 -11.22 5.13
N ALA A 172 -10.15 -12.43 4.99
CA ALA A 172 -9.95 -13.27 3.81
C ALA A 172 -10.39 -12.55 2.52
N PHE A 173 -11.48 -11.78 2.58
CA PHE A 173 -11.90 -10.96 1.45
C PHE A 173 -10.89 -9.84 1.14
N MET A 174 -10.43 -9.08 2.13
CA MET A 174 -9.43 -8.02 1.93
C MET A 174 -8.06 -8.56 1.48
N GLU A 175 -7.69 -9.76 1.89
CA GLU A 175 -6.51 -10.48 1.39
C GLU A 175 -6.65 -10.86 -0.08
N ALA A 176 -7.87 -11.14 -0.55
CA ALA A 176 -8.16 -11.42 -1.95
C ALA A 176 -8.20 -10.17 -2.84
N LEU A 177 -8.29 -8.97 -2.25
CA LEU A 177 -8.37 -7.69 -2.97
C LEU A 177 -6.99 -7.15 -3.41
N VAL A 178 -6.07 -8.04 -3.77
CA VAL A 178 -4.78 -7.68 -4.35
C VAL A 178 -4.91 -7.34 -5.84
N THR A 179 -4.04 -6.44 -6.32
CA THR A 179 -4.01 -5.95 -7.71
C THR A 179 -2.63 -6.18 -8.32
N PRO A 180 -2.29 -7.44 -8.66
CA PRO A 180 -1.00 -7.75 -9.28
C PRO A 180 -0.96 -7.33 -10.75
N ASN A 181 0.17 -7.57 -11.39
CA ASN A 181 0.35 -7.34 -12.83
C ASN A 181 0.20 -5.89 -13.28
N ALA A 182 0.46 -4.91 -12.39
CA ALA A 182 0.65 -3.53 -12.84
C ALA A 182 1.76 -3.47 -13.92
N PRO A 183 1.73 -2.51 -14.86
CA PRO A 183 2.83 -2.29 -15.78
C PRO A 183 4.21 -2.27 -15.10
N PHE A 184 4.29 -1.65 -13.92
CA PHE A 184 5.52 -1.63 -13.13
C PHE A 184 5.89 -2.99 -12.52
N ASP A 185 4.93 -3.83 -12.10
CA ASP A 185 5.24 -5.19 -11.63
C ASP A 185 5.84 -6.04 -12.75
N ARG A 186 5.29 -5.93 -13.96
CA ARG A 186 5.84 -6.61 -15.13
C ARG A 186 7.24 -6.10 -15.48
N TYR A 187 7.49 -4.80 -15.30
CA TYR A 187 8.82 -4.21 -15.44
C TYR A 187 9.80 -4.77 -14.42
N LEU A 188 9.42 -4.86 -13.14
CA LEU A 188 10.23 -5.48 -12.09
C LEU A 188 10.51 -6.97 -12.35
N ASN A 189 9.56 -7.68 -12.96
CA ASN A 189 9.72 -9.08 -13.40
C ASN A 189 10.49 -9.24 -14.73
N GLY A 190 11.17 -8.19 -15.22
CA GLY A 190 12.09 -8.26 -16.35
C GLY A 190 11.51 -7.87 -17.71
N ASN A 191 10.22 -7.55 -17.81
CA ASN A 191 9.64 -7.00 -19.05
C ASN A 191 9.94 -5.49 -19.14
N LEU A 192 11.12 -5.14 -19.65
CA LEU A 192 11.60 -3.75 -19.78
C LEU A 192 10.73 -2.85 -20.69
N PHE A 193 9.80 -3.44 -21.46
CA PHE A 193 8.86 -2.72 -22.32
C PHE A 193 7.47 -2.55 -21.68
N ALA A 194 7.27 -3.04 -20.46
CA ALA A 194 5.99 -2.92 -19.77
C ALA A 194 5.66 -1.47 -19.37
N ILE A 195 6.66 -0.61 -19.26
CA ILE A 195 6.52 0.83 -18.99
C ILE A 195 7.27 1.64 -20.07
N ASP A 196 6.79 2.85 -20.36
CA ASP A 196 7.41 3.74 -21.33
C ASP A 196 8.65 4.46 -20.77
N ASP A 197 9.32 5.24 -21.63
CA ASP A 197 10.54 5.96 -21.24
C ASP A 197 10.28 7.09 -20.24
N ALA A 198 9.08 7.67 -20.21
CA ALA A 198 8.71 8.69 -19.22
C ALA A 198 8.58 8.06 -17.83
N ALA A 199 7.92 6.91 -17.73
CA ALA A 199 7.82 6.14 -16.50
C ALA A 199 9.19 5.63 -16.02
N LYS A 200 10.11 5.24 -16.92
CA LYS A 200 11.49 4.88 -16.55
C LYS A 200 12.25 6.06 -15.94
N ARG A 201 12.17 7.25 -16.56
CA ARG A 201 12.76 8.48 -16.02
C ARG A 201 12.11 8.86 -14.68
N GLY A 202 10.79 8.72 -14.58
CA GLY A 202 10.02 8.95 -13.36
C GLY A 202 10.43 8.04 -12.22
N TRP A 203 10.59 6.76 -12.49
CA TRP A 203 11.07 5.77 -11.53
C TRP A 203 12.49 6.08 -11.06
N ASN A 204 13.40 6.42 -11.98
CA ASN A 204 14.74 6.86 -11.61
C ASN A 204 14.70 8.11 -10.72
N LEU A 205 13.91 9.12 -11.11
CA LEU A 205 13.79 10.36 -10.35
C LEU A 205 13.20 10.10 -8.96
N PHE A 206 12.14 9.31 -8.86
CA PHE A 206 11.48 8.92 -7.62
C PHE A 206 12.46 8.32 -6.61
N GLN A 207 13.40 7.50 -7.08
CA GLN A 207 14.49 6.97 -6.27
C GLN A 207 15.49 8.06 -5.88
N THR A 208 16.03 8.78 -6.86
CA THR A 208 17.16 9.70 -6.64
C THR A 208 16.77 10.95 -5.83
N VAL A 209 15.51 11.38 -5.92
CA VAL A 209 15.00 12.51 -5.13
C VAL A 209 14.69 12.10 -3.69
N GLY A 210 14.48 10.80 -3.43
CA GLY A 210 14.30 10.25 -2.09
C GLY A 210 12.87 9.81 -1.74
N CYS A 211 11.91 9.79 -2.67
CA CYS A 211 10.56 9.30 -2.38
C CYS A 211 10.56 7.84 -1.90
N ILE A 212 11.47 7.03 -2.45
CA ILE A 212 11.62 5.61 -2.10
C ILE A 212 12.03 5.36 -0.64
N GLN A 213 12.55 6.38 0.07
CA GLN A 213 12.93 6.25 1.48
C GLN A 213 11.73 5.99 2.39
N CYS A 214 10.54 6.42 1.96
CA CYS A 214 9.28 6.20 2.68
C CYS A 214 8.37 5.21 1.95
N HIS A 215 8.36 5.29 0.61
CA HIS A 215 7.47 4.52 -0.25
C HIS A 215 8.19 3.28 -0.80
N GLN A 216 8.22 2.23 0.03
CA GLN A 216 8.95 0.99 -0.21
C GLN A 216 8.08 -0.25 -0.01
N GLY A 217 8.63 -1.43 -0.28
CA GLY A 217 7.98 -2.73 -0.16
C GLY A 217 7.00 -3.03 -1.31
N PRO A 218 6.25 -4.13 -1.21
CA PRO A 218 5.32 -4.55 -2.25
C PRO A 218 4.18 -3.56 -2.47
N ASN A 219 3.78 -2.80 -1.43
CA ASN A 219 2.73 -1.78 -1.53
C ASN A 219 3.27 -0.36 -1.84
N ILE A 220 4.59 -0.19 -1.98
CA ILE A 220 5.24 1.11 -2.25
C ILE A 220 4.76 2.17 -1.23
N GLY A 221 4.84 1.79 0.05
CA GLY A 221 4.20 2.46 1.17
C GLY A 221 3.49 1.46 2.09
N GLY A 222 2.69 1.95 3.03
CA GLY A 222 1.82 1.13 3.87
C GLY A 222 2.43 0.64 5.20
N SER A 223 3.75 0.72 5.36
CA SER A 223 4.43 0.16 6.55
C SER A 223 4.93 1.21 7.53
N MET A 224 5.31 2.40 7.04
CA MET A 224 5.97 3.43 7.85
C MET A 224 5.00 4.49 8.36
N ILE A 225 5.38 5.11 9.47
CA ILE A 225 4.74 6.32 10.01
C ILE A 225 5.75 7.46 9.89
N GLN A 226 5.39 8.53 9.20
CA GLN A 226 6.26 9.65 8.91
C GLN A 226 5.55 10.97 9.16
N LYS A 227 6.35 12.00 9.48
CA LYS A 227 5.82 13.35 9.64
C LYS A 227 5.41 13.90 8.28
N PHE A 228 4.17 14.37 8.16
CA PHE A 228 3.70 15.05 6.97
C PHE A 228 4.03 16.54 7.04
N GLY A 229 4.99 16.97 6.21
CA GLY A 229 5.40 18.37 6.10
C GLY A 229 6.66 18.64 6.92
N TYR A 230 7.71 17.85 6.67
CA TYR A 230 8.99 18.00 7.35
C TYR A 230 9.64 19.37 7.09
N PHE A 231 9.67 19.81 5.83
CA PHE A 231 10.23 21.10 5.39
C PHE A 231 9.18 22.21 5.29
N VAL A 232 7.92 21.84 5.06
CA VAL A 232 6.78 22.77 5.03
C VAL A 232 5.76 22.35 6.08
N PRO A 233 5.82 22.92 7.30
CA PRO A 233 4.90 22.57 8.37
C PRO A 233 3.44 22.89 8.03
N GLN A 234 2.51 22.25 8.72
CA GLN A 234 1.06 22.46 8.59
C GLN A 234 0.51 23.23 9.81
N PRO A 235 0.83 24.53 10.00
CA PRO A 235 0.38 25.28 11.17
C PRO A 235 -1.15 25.40 11.18
N GLY A 236 -1.76 25.11 12.34
CA GLY A 236 -3.21 25.24 12.52
C GLY A 236 -4.04 24.08 11.95
N ALA A 237 -3.43 23.03 11.40
CA ALA A 237 -4.16 21.83 11.00
C ALA A 237 -4.82 21.16 12.22
N LEU A 238 -6.13 20.93 12.11
CA LEU A 238 -6.94 20.31 13.18
C LEU A 238 -6.61 18.82 13.33
N ASP A 239 -6.39 18.12 12.21
CA ASP A 239 -5.92 16.74 12.22
C ASP A 239 -4.42 16.70 12.50
N THR A 240 -4.07 16.30 13.72
CA THR A 240 -2.68 16.16 14.16
C THR A 240 -2.14 14.74 13.99
N GLY A 241 -2.86 13.88 13.27
CA GLY A 241 -2.43 12.52 12.95
C GLY A 241 -2.34 11.62 14.19
N LYS A 242 -1.25 10.87 14.30
CA LYS A 242 -0.96 9.95 15.42
C LYS A 242 -1.10 10.59 16.80
N HIS A 243 -0.80 11.88 16.93
CA HIS A 243 -0.99 12.63 18.18
C HIS A 243 -2.41 12.54 18.75
N LEU A 244 -3.46 12.49 17.91
CA LEU A 244 -4.84 12.38 18.38
C LEU A 244 -5.11 11.07 19.14
N VAL A 245 -4.29 10.04 18.90
CA VAL A 245 -4.38 8.73 19.56
C VAL A 245 -3.45 8.65 20.77
N THR A 246 -2.22 9.18 20.65
CA THR A 246 -1.19 9.04 21.69
C THR A 246 -1.17 10.16 22.73
N ASN A 247 -1.76 11.31 22.42
CA ASN A 247 -1.67 12.55 23.19
C ASN A 247 -0.22 13.03 23.44
N ASN A 248 0.76 12.53 22.68
CA ASN A 248 2.17 12.91 22.80
C ASN A 248 2.52 13.96 21.76
N SER A 249 2.91 15.16 22.18
CA SER A 249 3.22 16.29 21.30
C SER A 249 4.28 16.00 20.24
N LEU A 250 5.16 15.02 20.47
CA LEU A 250 6.18 14.58 19.51
C LEU A 250 5.60 13.80 18.32
N ASP A 251 4.38 13.23 18.45
CA ASP A 251 3.68 12.51 17.38
C ASP A 251 2.82 13.45 16.49
N LYS A 252 2.89 14.77 16.68
CA LYS A 252 2.10 15.72 15.89
C LYS A 252 2.46 15.64 14.41
N PHE A 253 1.41 15.49 13.60
CA PHE A 253 1.43 15.39 12.14
C PHE A 253 2.17 14.16 11.62
N TYR A 254 2.31 13.11 12.44
CA TYR A 254 2.74 11.82 11.95
C TYR A 254 1.56 11.04 11.39
N PHE A 255 1.73 10.57 10.16
CA PHE A 255 0.75 9.79 9.43
C PHE A 255 1.43 8.56 8.82
N ARG A 256 0.65 7.52 8.60
CA ARG A 256 1.07 6.38 7.81
C ARG A 256 1.36 6.82 6.39
N VAL A 257 2.50 6.39 5.86
CA VAL A 257 2.85 6.54 4.47
C VAL A 257 1.86 5.69 3.66
N ALA A 258 1.01 6.33 2.86
CA ALA A 258 0.03 5.64 2.05
C ALA A 258 0.70 4.76 0.97
N SER A 259 0.02 3.68 0.57
CA SER A 259 0.39 2.92 -0.62
C SER A 259 0.30 3.80 -1.85
N LEU A 260 1.23 3.62 -2.79
CA LEU A 260 1.17 4.25 -4.11
C LEU A 260 0.62 3.32 -5.20
N ARG A 261 0.29 2.06 -4.86
CA ARG A 261 -0.44 1.17 -5.78
C ARG A 261 -1.78 1.81 -6.12
N ASN A 262 -2.12 1.84 -7.40
CA ASN A 262 -3.38 2.43 -7.91
C ASN A 262 -3.57 3.93 -7.59
N VAL A 263 -2.54 4.65 -7.12
CA VAL A 263 -2.68 6.07 -6.71
C VAL A 263 -3.16 6.98 -7.85
N ALA A 264 -2.86 6.65 -9.10
CA ALA A 264 -3.30 7.44 -10.24
C ALA A 264 -4.82 7.42 -10.46
N ILE A 265 -5.53 6.48 -9.84
CA ILE A 265 -6.98 6.33 -9.96
C ILE A 265 -7.73 6.51 -8.64
N THR A 266 -7.07 6.93 -7.55
CA THR A 266 -7.71 7.17 -6.23
C THR A 266 -7.68 8.64 -5.78
N PRO A 267 -8.07 9.63 -6.60
CA PRO A 267 -8.27 10.99 -6.10
C PRO A 267 -9.53 11.08 -5.23
N PRO A 268 -9.62 12.05 -4.31
CA PRO A 268 -8.61 13.05 -3.99
C PRO A 268 -7.49 12.53 -3.08
N TYR A 269 -6.40 13.29 -3.00
CA TYR A 269 -5.16 12.90 -2.32
C TYR A 269 -5.02 13.50 -0.91
N PHE A 270 -4.21 12.79 -0.12
CA PHE A 270 -3.90 13.04 1.30
C PHE A 270 -5.05 12.71 2.26
N HIS A 271 -4.74 12.67 3.56
CA HIS A 271 -5.69 12.31 4.61
C HIS A 271 -6.93 13.18 4.66
N ASP A 272 -6.89 14.39 4.13
CA ASP A 272 -8.01 15.33 4.09
C ASP A 272 -8.59 15.54 2.67
N GLY A 273 -8.12 14.78 1.67
CA GLY A 273 -8.65 14.87 0.31
C GLY A 273 -8.51 16.25 -0.33
N ARG A 274 -7.48 17.03 0.02
CA ARG A 274 -7.38 18.46 -0.34
C ARG A 274 -7.09 18.74 -1.82
N THR A 275 -6.64 17.75 -2.59
CA THR A 275 -6.36 17.95 -4.03
C THR A 275 -6.82 16.77 -4.87
N GLN A 276 -7.43 17.08 -6.02
CA GLN A 276 -7.87 16.11 -7.02
C GLN A 276 -6.78 15.74 -8.02
N ARG A 277 -5.63 16.44 -8.03
CA ARG A 277 -4.63 16.34 -9.09
C ARG A 277 -3.36 15.64 -8.59
N LEU A 278 -2.99 14.56 -9.26
CA LEU A 278 -1.79 13.79 -8.88
C LEU A 278 -0.52 14.62 -8.98
N GLN A 279 -0.40 15.48 -10.00
CA GLN A 279 0.73 16.41 -10.17
C GLN A 279 0.89 17.34 -8.97
N GLU A 280 -0.22 17.85 -8.44
CA GLU A 280 -0.20 18.72 -7.26
C GLU A 280 0.20 17.94 -6.00
N ALA A 281 -0.26 16.68 -5.88
CA ALA A 281 0.16 15.81 -4.79
C ALA A 281 1.68 15.52 -4.84
N ILE A 282 2.24 15.30 -6.03
CA ILE A 282 3.69 15.13 -6.26
C ILE A 282 4.43 16.40 -5.81
N ASP A 283 3.99 17.59 -6.24
CA ASP A 283 4.61 18.86 -5.87
C ASP A 283 4.57 19.12 -4.36
N ILE A 284 3.42 18.85 -3.73
CA ILE A 284 3.25 18.99 -2.27
C ILE A 284 4.20 18.05 -1.53
N MET A 285 4.36 16.80 -1.99
CA MET A 285 5.28 15.84 -1.37
C MET A 285 6.75 16.23 -1.58
N ALA A 286 7.13 16.65 -2.79
CA ALA A 286 8.49 17.09 -3.08
C ALA A 286 8.89 18.29 -2.21
N LYS A 287 8.03 19.30 -2.11
CA LYS A 287 8.28 20.49 -1.27
C LYS A 287 8.21 20.16 0.21
N GLY A 288 7.15 19.48 0.62
CA GLY A 288 6.83 19.23 2.03
C GLY A 288 7.76 18.23 2.70
N GLN A 289 8.14 17.14 2.02
CA GLN A 289 8.95 16.07 2.61
C GLN A 289 10.42 16.14 2.25
N LEU A 290 10.76 16.71 1.09
CA LEU A 290 12.13 16.70 0.57
C LEU A 290 12.74 18.10 0.46
N GLY A 291 11.94 19.16 0.61
CA GLY A 291 12.41 20.54 0.53
C GLY A 291 12.81 20.97 -0.89
N VAL A 292 12.37 20.23 -1.91
CA VAL A 292 12.73 20.48 -3.31
C VAL A 292 11.52 20.94 -4.12
N SER A 293 11.77 21.77 -5.14
CA SER A 293 10.77 22.07 -6.18
C SER A 293 11.17 21.37 -7.46
N LEU A 294 10.28 20.54 -7.99
CA LEU A 294 10.53 19.78 -9.20
C LEU A 294 10.18 20.60 -10.45
N PRO A 295 10.99 20.54 -11.52
CA PRO A 295 10.60 21.06 -12.81
C PRO A 295 9.31 20.41 -13.34
N PRO A 296 8.49 21.09 -14.14
CA PRO A 296 7.23 20.53 -14.64
C PRO A 296 7.37 19.19 -15.38
N ASP A 297 8.44 19.01 -16.16
CA ASP A 297 8.66 17.75 -16.87
C ASP A 297 9.09 16.62 -15.94
N SER A 298 9.79 16.94 -14.85
CA SER A 298 10.10 15.99 -13.77
C SER A 298 8.83 15.51 -13.05
N VAL A 299 7.87 16.40 -12.82
CA VAL A 299 6.55 16.04 -12.24
C VAL A 299 5.80 15.11 -13.19
N LYS A 300 5.79 15.39 -14.50
CA LYS A 300 5.15 14.51 -15.50
C LYS A 300 5.81 13.14 -15.58
N ASP A 301 7.14 13.07 -15.52
CA ASP A 301 7.86 11.80 -15.53
C ASP A 301 7.50 10.96 -14.29
N ILE A 302 7.47 11.56 -13.08
CA ILE A 302 7.01 10.86 -11.86
C ILE A 302 5.54 10.45 -11.99
N GLU A 303 4.67 11.31 -12.53
CA GLU A 303 3.27 10.97 -12.76
C GLU A 303 3.12 9.76 -13.69
N ALA A 304 3.92 9.68 -14.77
CA ALA A 304 3.94 8.53 -15.66
C ALA A 304 4.36 7.24 -14.92
N PHE A 305 5.36 7.34 -14.04
CA PHE A 305 5.72 6.24 -13.14
C PHE A 305 4.55 5.84 -12.22
N LEU A 306 3.92 6.79 -11.53
CA LEU A 306 2.80 6.49 -10.63
C LEU A 306 1.58 5.89 -11.36
N LYS A 307 1.33 6.30 -12.61
CA LYS A 307 0.32 5.66 -13.48
C LYS A 307 0.65 4.21 -13.77
N SER A 308 1.94 3.88 -13.96
CA SER A 308 2.40 2.51 -14.17
C SER A 308 2.20 1.58 -12.96
N LEU A 309 1.87 2.13 -11.78
CA LEU A 309 1.51 1.38 -10.57
C LEU A 309 0.03 0.97 -10.52
N THR A 310 -0.75 1.33 -11.53
CA THR A 310 -2.17 0.97 -11.63
C THR A 310 -2.31 -0.40 -12.27
N ALA A 311 -2.90 -1.33 -11.54
CA ALA A 311 -3.18 -2.68 -12.00
C ALA A 311 -4.67 -2.84 -12.36
N PRO A 312 -5.04 -3.93 -13.05
CA PRO A 312 -6.43 -4.35 -13.15
C PRO A 312 -7.07 -4.52 -11.76
N ARG A 313 -8.39 -4.38 -11.71
CA ARG A 313 -9.20 -4.61 -10.51
C ARG A 313 -8.98 -6.04 -9.98
N PRO A 314 -9.11 -6.31 -8.66
CA PRO A 314 -8.89 -7.64 -8.12
C PRO A 314 -9.74 -8.71 -8.82
N TYR A 315 -9.09 -9.78 -9.30
CA TYR A 315 -9.75 -10.87 -10.02
C TYR A 315 -10.87 -11.54 -9.20
N ILE A 316 -10.73 -11.59 -7.87
CA ILE A 316 -11.76 -12.15 -6.98
C ILE A 316 -13.12 -11.46 -7.15
N LEU A 317 -13.15 -10.18 -7.51
CA LEU A 317 -14.40 -9.46 -7.75
C LEU A 317 -15.08 -9.92 -9.03
N GLU A 318 -14.32 -10.25 -10.08
CA GLU A 318 -14.89 -10.83 -11.31
C GLU A 318 -15.53 -12.18 -11.03
N VAL A 319 -14.86 -13.02 -10.22
CA VAL A 319 -15.42 -14.30 -9.78
C VAL A 319 -16.74 -14.06 -9.04
N PHE A 320 -16.76 -13.14 -8.08
CA PHE A 320 -17.91 -12.93 -7.20
C PHE A 320 -19.10 -12.27 -7.88
N GLU A 321 -18.86 -11.40 -8.86
CA GLU A 321 -19.91 -10.71 -9.61
C GLU A 321 -20.49 -11.55 -10.77
N SER A 322 -19.80 -12.63 -11.17
CA SER A 322 -20.21 -13.50 -12.27
C SER A 322 -21.12 -14.68 -11.86
N GLU A 323 -21.28 -14.91 -10.55
CA GLU A 323 -22.10 -15.98 -9.96
C GLU A 323 -23.47 -15.47 -9.49
#